data_AF-A0A0P6XJ97-F1
#
_entry.id   AF-A0A0P6XJ97-F1
#
_cell.length_a   1.000
_cell.length_b   1.000
_cell.length_c   1.000
_cell.angle_alpha   90.00
_cell.angle_beta   90.00
_cell.angle_gamma   90.00
#
_symmetry.space_group_name_H-M   'P 1'
#
loop_
_entity.id
_entity.type
_entity.pdbx_description
1 polymer ?
#
loop_
_entity_poly.entity_id
_entity_poly.type
_entity_poly.pdbx_seq_one_letter_code
_entity_poly.pdbx_strand_id
1 'polypeptide(L)'
;MRKSPFNLDERERDVYKNLIVILYFITLIVLIILQLYRQFVLRQPSEQWDDIALLITFNVLLLIGGGIFLSGHVNLKRIKMRYLVMGYAAFVLVGLLFTIFKYTVLLGQAITLQHIWNYLIIILPITAILVLGWGLLGYLGHQRMENNLK
;
A
#
# COMPACT_ATOMS: atom_id res chain seq x y z
N MET A 1 25.19 33.94 15.52
CA MET A 1 25.35 32.48 15.34
C MET A 1 24.18 31.96 14.53
N ARG A 2 24.43 31.47 13.31
CA ARG A 2 23.39 30.90 12.43
C ARG A 2 23.01 29.54 13.03
N LYS A 3 21.83 29.41 13.65
CA LYS A 3 21.32 28.11 14.09
C LYS A 3 21.29 27.21 12.84
N SER A 4 21.97 26.06 12.90
CA SER A 4 21.88 25.05 11.85
C SER A 4 20.40 24.76 11.57
N PRO A 5 19.93 24.73 10.32
CA PRO A 5 18.53 24.47 9.99
C PRO A 5 18.04 23.09 10.46
N PHE A 6 18.96 22.24 10.95
CA PHE A 6 18.68 20.91 11.47
C PHE A 6 18.64 20.81 12.99
N ASN A 7 18.97 21.89 13.73
CA ASN A 7 18.78 21.97 15.18
C ASN A 7 17.42 22.58 15.51
N LEU A 8 16.37 21.84 15.14
CA LEU A 8 14.99 22.12 15.51
C LEU A 8 14.73 21.67 16.95
N ASP A 9 14.00 22.50 17.68
CA ASP A 9 13.48 22.17 19.02
C ASP A 9 12.55 20.94 18.93
N GLU A 10 12.41 20.18 20.02
CA GLU A 10 11.62 18.93 20.03
C GLU A 10 10.17 19.18 19.58
N ARG A 11 9.58 20.28 20.05
CA ARG A 11 8.23 20.71 19.67
C ARG A 11 8.13 21.05 18.18
N GLU A 12 9.11 21.76 17.63
CA GLU A 12 9.14 22.10 16.21
C GLU A 12 9.28 20.84 15.35
N ARG A 13 10.16 19.93 15.75
CA ARG A 13 10.40 18.66 15.06
C ARG A 13 9.13 17.81 14.95
N ASP A 14 8.33 17.74 16.00
CA ASP A 14 7.08 16.97 15.97
C ASP A 14 5.99 17.62 15.10
N VAL A 15 5.92 18.95 15.09
CA VAL A 15 5.06 19.68 14.15
C VAL A 15 5.48 19.40 12.70
N TYR A 16 6.79 19.44 12.39
CA TYR A 16 7.30 19.13 11.06
C TYR A 16 7.01 17.68 10.65
N LYS A 17 7.20 16.70 11.54
CA LYS A 17 6.84 15.30 11.26
C LYS A 17 5.37 15.14 10.93
N ASN A 18 4.48 15.71 11.74
CA ASN A 18 3.03 15.64 11.52
C ASN A 18 2.65 16.27 10.18
N LEU A 19 3.24 17.42 9.85
CA LEU A 19 3.01 18.10 8.59
C LEU A 19 3.49 17.25 7.40
N ILE A 20 4.67 16.64 7.49
CA ILE A 20 5.20 15.73 6.45
C ILE A 20 4.26 14.54 6.23
N VAL A 21 3.76 13.93 7.32
CA VAL A 21 2.82 12.80 7.22
C VAL A 21 1.51 13.23 6.55
N ILE A 22 0.94 14.39 6.94
CA ILE A 22 -0.28 14.92 6.33
C ILE A 22 -0.06 15.18 4.84
N LEU A 23 1.03 15.86 4.47
CA LEU A 23 1.36 16.15 3.07
C LEU A 23 1.54 14.85 2.28
N TYR A 24 2.17 13.83 2.86
CA TYR A 24 2.34 12.53 2.22
C TYR A 24 0.99 11.85 1.92
N PHE A 25 0.04 11.87 2.86
CA PHE A 25 -1.32 11.36 2.62
C PHE A 25 -2.06 12.16 1.56
N ILE A 26 -1.92 13.49 1.57
CA ILE A 26 -2.50 14.35 0.52
C ILE A 26 -1.92 13.97 -0.85
N THR A 27 -0.60 13.78 -0.97
CA THR A 27 0.04 13.34 -2.22
C THR A 27 -0.53 12.00 -2.69
N LEU A 28 -0.67 11.02 -1.79
CA LEU A 28 -1.27 9.72 -2.12
C LEU A 28 -2.72 9.85 -2.63
N ILE A 29 -3.54 10.66 -1.96
CA ILE A 29 -4.93 10.91 -2.36
C ILE A 29 -4.97 11.56 -3.75
N VAL A 30 -4.14 12.57 -3.99
CA VAL A 30 -4.06 13.27 -5.29
C VAL A 30 -3.67 12.29 -6.40
N LEU A 31 -2.69 11.43 -6.18
CA LEU A 31 -2.28 10.43 -7.17
C LEU A 31 -3.42 9.46 -7.49
N ILE A 32 -4.16 8.99 -6.48
CA ILE A 32 -5.33 8.13 -6.66
C ILE A 32 -6.42 8.87 -7.47
N ILE A 33 -6.73 10.12 -7.13
CA ILE A 33 -7.72 10.91 -7.86
C ILE A 33 -7.29 11.11 -9.32
N LEU A 34 -6.03 11.44 -9.58
CA LEU A 34 -5.50 11.60 -10.94
C LEU A 34 -5.60 10.30 -11.74
N GLN A 35 -5.24 9.17 -11.12
CA GLN A 35 -5.39 7.84 -11.70
C GLN A 35 -6.84 7.54 -12.09
N LEU A 36 -7.77 7.76 -11.16
CA LEU A 36 -9.20 7.53 -11.40
C LEU A 36 -9.74 8.47 -12.49
N TYR A 37 -9.31 9.74 -12.50
CA TYR A 37 -9.71 10.71 -13.52
C TYR A 37 -9.23 10.30 -14.92
N ARG A 38 -7.96 9.93 -15.06
CA ARG A 38 -7.39 9.44 -16.33
C ARG A 38 -8.12 8.19 -16.82
N GLN A 39 -8.39 7.26 -15.92
CA GLN A 39 -9.01 5.98 -16.26
C GLN A 39 -10.49 6.11 -16.61
N PHE A 40 -11.28 6.87 -15.83
CA PHE A 40 -12.74 6.89 -15.96
C PHE A 40 -13.28 8.11 -16.70
N VAL A 41 -12.66 9.28 -16.55
CA VAL A 41 -13.11 10.51 -17.22
C VAL A 41 -12.46 10.62 -18.59
N LEU A 42 -11.14 10.50 -18.67
CA LEU A 42 -10.41 10.59 -19.95
C LEU A 42 -10.44 9.29 -20.75
N ARG A 43 -10.85 8.18 -20.14
CA ARG A 43 -10.92 6.84 -20.76
C ARG A 43 -9.62 6.43 -21.44
N GLN A 44 -8.49 6.84 -20.87
CA GLN A 44 -7.18 6.51 -21.41
C GLN A 44 -6.92 5.00 -21.34
N PRO A 45 -6.27 4.41 -22.36
CA PRO A 45 -5.84 3.01 -22.31
C PRO A 45 -4.88 2.80 -21.13
N SER A 46 -4.81 1.57 -20.61
CA SER A 46 -4.04 1.24 -19.41
C SER A 46 -2.58 1.67 -19.49
N GLU A 47 -1.98 1.50 -20.67
CA GLU A 47 -0.59 1.83 -20.97
C GLU A 47 -0.24 3.31 -20.71
N GLN A 48 -1.21 4.23 -20.78
CA GLN A 48 -0.99 5.67 -20.61
C GLN A 48 -0.99 6.15 -19.15
N TRP A 49 -1.31 5.26 -18.21
CA TRP A 49 -1.32 5.58 -16.78
C TRP A 49 -0.53 4.58 -15.93
N ASP A 50 0.24 3.69 -16.58
CA ASP A 50 1.15 2.76 -15.92
C ASP A 50 2.19 3.50 -15.05
N ASP A 51 2.60 4.71 -15.45
CA ASP A 51 3.49 5.60 -14.70
C ASP A 51 2.91 5.94 -13.31
N ILE A 52 1.67 6.39 -13.26
CA ILE A 52 0.98 6.76 -12.02
C ILE A 52 0.65 5.51 -11.21
N ALA A 53 0.21 4.42 -11.85
CA ALA A 53 -0.07 3.17 -11.16
C ALA A 53 1.18 2.63 -10.45
N LEU A 54 2.35 2.70 -11.09
CA LEU A 54 3.62 2.33 -10.50
C LEU A 54 3.97 3.25 -9.32
N LEU A 55 3.80 4.57 -9.49
CA LEU A 55 4.11 5.54 -8.43
C LEU A 55 3.20 5.35 -7.19
N ILE A 56 1.91 5.09 -7.38
CA ILE A 56 0.99 4.73 -6.29
C ILE A 56 1.45 3.42 -5.63
N THR A 57 1.79 2.41 -6.41
CA THR A 57 2.21 1.09 -5.90
C THR A 57 3.45 1.20 -5.01
N PHE A 58 4.48 1.90 -5.46
CA PHE A 58 5.68 2.13 -4.65
C PHE A 58 5.39 2.91 -3.37
N ASN A 59 4.55 3.95 -3.43
CA ASN A 59 4.20 4.71 -2.24
C ASN A 59 3.41 3.87 -1.23
N VAL A 60 2.44 3.07 -1.68
CA VAL A 60 1.69 2.16 -0.79
C VAL A 60 2.61 1.11 -0.17
N LEU A 61 3.54 0.54 -0.96
CA LEU A 61 4.55 -0.40 -0.46
C LEU A 61 5.44 0.24 0.61
N LEU A 62 5.91 1.47 0.39
CA LEU A 62 6.75 2.20 1.33
C LEU A 62 5.98 2.62 2.59
N LEU A 63 4.73 3.05 2.45
CA LEU A 63 3.90 3.46 3.58
C LEU A 63 3.60 2.28 4.50
N ILE A 64 3.05 1.20 3.93
CA ILE A 64 2.68 0.01 4.70
C ILE A 64 3.94 -0.71 5.17
N GLY A 65 4.89 -0.95 4.26
CA GLY A 65 6.14 -1.63 4.56
C GLY A 65 7.01 -0.86 5.57
N GLY A 66 7.12 0.46 5.40
CA GLY A 66 7.81 1.35 6.33
C GLY A 66 7.12 1.40 7.70
N GLY A 67 5.79 1.46 7.74
CA GLY A 67 5.04 1.38 9.00
C GLY A 67 5.27 0.07 9.74
N ILE A 68 5.23 -1.07 9.03
CA ILE A 68 5.48 -2.39 9.62
C ILE A 68 6.95 -2.51 10.09
N PHE A 69 7.91 -2.10 9.24
CA PHE A 69 9.34 -2.17 9.55
C PHE A 69 9.76 -1.25 10.71
N LEU A 70 9.31 0.00 10.70
CA LEU A 70 9.68 1.01 11.69
C LEU A 70 8.96 0.80 13.02
N SER A 71 7.69 0.36 12.99
CA SER A 71 6.99 0.05 14.23
C SER A 71 7.64 -1.12 14.94
N GLY A 72 8.07 -2.18 14.23
CA GLY A 72 8.65 -3.39 14.84
C GLY A 72 7.71 -4.14 15.82
N HIS A 73 6.49 -3.63 16.01
CA HIS A 73 5.44 -4.20 16.87
C HIS A 73 4.91 -5.52 16.30
N VAL A 74 5.15 -5.76 15.01
CA VAL A 74 4.77 -6.98 14.30
C VAL A 74 5.69 -8.12 14.74
N ASN A 75 5.36 -8.75 15.87
CA ASN A 75 6.08 -9.93 16.35
C ASN A 75 5.65 -11.17 15.54
N LEU A 76 6.37 -11.45 14.45
CA LEU A 76 6.07 -12.59 13.57
C LEU A 76 6.13 -13.95 14.27
N LYS A 77 6.90 -14.09 15.35
CA LYS A 77 6.90 -15.33 16.16
C LYS A 77 5.54 -15.58 16.83
N ARG A 78 4.72 -14.53 17.05
CA ARG A 78 3.37 -14.63 17.63
C ARG A 78 2.25 -14.64 16.59
N ILE A 79 2.53 -14.25 15.34
CA ILE A 79 1.52 -14.26 14.27
C ILE A 79 1.27 -15.71 13.87
N LYS A 80 0.18 -16.28 14.38
CA LYS A 80 -0.26 -17.62 13.97
C LYS A 80 -0.53 -17.62 12.47
N MET A 81 -0.12 -18.68 11.78
CA MET A 81 -0.31 -18.86 10.33
C MET A 81 -1.73 -18.52 9.86
N ARG A 82 -2.75 -18.86 10.67
CA ARG A 82 -4.16 -18.52 10.41
C ARG A 82 -4.41 -17.03 10.15
N TYR A 83 -3.72 -16.11 10.84
CA TYR A 83 -3.91 -14.66 10.67
C TYR A 83 -3.26 -14.16 9.38
N LEU A 84 -2.14 -14.76 8.98
CA LEU A 84 -1.50 -14.45 7.70
C LEU A 84 -2.37 -14.92 6.53
N VAL A 85 -2.92 -16.13 6.64
CA VAL A 85 -3.88 -16.68 5.66
C VAL A 85 -5.16 -15.84 5.62
N MET A 86 -5.72 -15.43 6.75
CA MET A 86 -6.89 -14.54 6.80
C MET A 86 -6.60 -13.16 6.20
N GLY A 87 -5.44 -12.57 6.47
CA GLY A 87 -5.03 -11.30 5.87
C GLY A 87 -4.88 -11.41 4.35
N TYR A 88 -4.22 -12.47 3.87
CA TYR A 88 -4.13 -12.77 2.45
C TYR A 88 -5.51 -12.92 1.80
N ALA A 89 -6.38 -13.74 2.38
CA ALA A 89 -7.75 -13.95 1.88
C ALA A 89 -8.55 -12.65 1.84
N ALA A 90 -8.42 -11.79 2.87
CA ALA A 90 -9.06 -10.48 2.90
C ALA A 90 -8.57 -9.57 1.77
N PHE A 91 -7.26 -9.50 1.52
CA PHE A 91 -6.72 -8.69 0.42
C PHE A 91 -7.16 -9.20 -0.96
N VAL A 92 -7.16 -10.53 -1.17
CA VAL A 92 -7.65 -11.13 -2.41
C VAL A 92 -9.13 -10.79 -2.63
N LEU A 93 -9.94 -10.91 -1.58
CA LEU A 93 -11.37 -10.62 -1.62
C LEU A 93 -11.63 -9.14 -1.91
N VAL A 94 -10.91 -8.23 -1.26
CA VAL A 94 -10.99 -6.78 -1.55
C VAL A 94 -10.58 -6.48 -2.99
N GLY A 95 -9.47 -7.05 -3.47
CA GLY A 95 -9.02 -6.87 -4.85
C GLY A 95 -10.02 -7.39 -5.87
N LEU A 96 -10.65 -8.53 -5.59
CA LEU A 96 -11.68 -9.12 -6.46
C LEU A 96 -12.95 -8.27 -6.48
N LEU A 97 -13.46 -7.88 -5.32
CA LEU A 97 -14.64 -7.02 -5.21
C LEU A 97 -14.43 -5.69 -5.92
N PHE A 98 -13.26 -5.07 -5.74
CA PHE A 98 -12.91 -3.82 -6.43
C PHE A 98 -12.86 -4.02 -7.95
N THR A 99 -12.25 -5.11 -8.42
CA THR A 99 -12.16 -5.42 -9.85
C THR A 99 -13.54 -5.63 -10.46
N ILE A 100 -14.40 -6.41 -9.80
CA ILE A 100 -15.78 -6.61 -10.24
C ILE A 100 -16.51 -5.28 -10.29
N PHE A 101 -16.49 -4.51 -9.21
CA PHE A 101 -17.13 -3.20 -9.14
C PHE A 101 -16.65 -2.25 -10.25
N LYS A 102 -15.33 -2.20 -10.51
CA LYS A 102 -14.75 -1.40 -11.59
C LYS A 102 -15.33 -1.79 -12.95
N TYR A 103 -15.34 -3.07 -13.28
CA TYR A 103 -15.77 -3.50 -14.62
C TYR A 103 -17.29 -3.46 -14.79
N THR A 104 -18.09 -3.80 -13.77
CA THR A 104 -19.55 -3.74 -13.86
C THR A 104 -20.10 -2.32 -13.73
N VAL A 105 -19.72 -1.59 -12.67
CA VAL A 105 -20.38 -0.33 -12.29
C VAL A 105 -19.73 0.86 -13.02
N LEU A 106 -18.41 0.92 -13.04
CA LEU A 106 -17.70 2.09 -13.57
C LEU A 106 -17.52 2.02 -15.10
N LEU A 107 -17.40 0.81 -15.65
CA LEU A 107 -17.19 0.58 -17.09
C LEU A 107 -18.42 0.00 -17.81
N GLY A 108 -19.46 -0.41 -17.09
CA GLY A 108 -20.70 -0.93 -17.67
C GLY A 108 -20.55 -2.26 -18.42
N GLN A 109 -19.50 -3.03 -18.15
CA GLN A 109 -19.22 -4.29 -18.84
C GLN A 109 -19.94 -5.46 -18.18
N ALA A 110 -20.49 -6.36 -19.00
CA ALA A 110 -21.06 -7.61 -18.52
C ALA A 110 -19.95 -8.59 -18.14
N ILE A 111 -19.78 -8.84 -16.84
CA ILE A 111 -18.79 -9.79 -16.33
C ILE A 111 -19.38 -11.19 -16.34
N THR A 112 -18.77 -12.10 -17.10
CA THR A 112 -19.09 -13.53 -17.04
C THR A 112 -18.25 -14.25 -15.99
N LEU A 113 -18.64 -15.47 -15.60
CA LEU A 113 -17.87 -16.29 -14.65
C LEU A 113 -16.41 -16.49 -15.09
N GLN A 114 -16.17 -16.60 -16.41
CA GLN A 114 -14.82 -16.72 -16.97
C GLN A 114 -13.95 -15.50 -16.69
N HIS A 115 -14.52 -14.29 -16.75
CA HIS A 115 -13.79 -13.07 -16.45
C HIS A 115 -13.38 -13.03 -14.98
N ILE A 116 -14.26 -13.47 -14.06
CA ILE A 116 -13.95 -13.56 -12.62
C ILE A 116 -12.77 -14.50 -12.38
N TRP A 117 -12.74 -15.66 -13.04
CA TRP A 117 -11.61 -16.58 -12.96
C TRP A 117 -10.31 -15.97 -13.47
N ASN A 118 -10.35 -15.28 -14.62
CA ASN A 118 -9.18 -14.59 -15.16
C ASN A 118 -8.66 -13.50 -14.19
N TYR A 119 -9.56 -12.73 -13.58
CA TYR A 119 -9.18 -11.73 -12.57
C TYR A 119 -8.57 -12.38 -11.32
N LEU A 120 -9.12 -13.49 -10.84
CA LEU A 120 -8.57 -14.24 -9.71
C LEU A 120 -7.14 -14.72 -9.97
N ILE A 121 -6.87 -15.27 -11.16
CA ILE A 121 -5.54 -15.74 -11.55
C ILE A 121 -4.50 -14.60 -11.51
N ILE A 122 -4.91 -13.36 -11.76
CA ILE A 122 -4.04 -12.17 -11.70
C ILE A 122 -3.90 -11.65 -10.26
N ILE A 123 -5.01 -11.57 -9.51
CA ILE A 123 -5.03 -10.99 -8.16
C ILE A 123 -4.24 -11.87 -7.18
N LEU A 124 -4.43 -13.20 -7.24
CA LEU A 124 -3.77 -14.15 -6.35
C LEU A 124 -2.24 -13.98 -6.25
N PRO A 125 -1.47 -13.96 -7.36
CA PRO A 125 -0.02 -13.80 -7.32
C PRO A 125 0.40 -12.40 -6.89
N ILE A 126 -0.29 -11.34 -7.34
CA ILE A 126 0.03 -9.96 -6.93
C ILE A 126 -0.13 -9.83 -5.41
N THR A 127 -1.26 -10.27 -4.85
CA THR A 127 -1.48 -10.23 -3.42
C THR A 127 -0.47 -11.09 -2.66
N ALA A 128 -0.07 -12.24 -3.21
CA ALA A 128 0.90 -13.11 -2.56
C ALA A 128 2.26 -12.42 -2.44
N ILE A 129 2.74 -11.79 -3.51
CA ILE A 129 3.99 -11.02 -3.52
C ILE A 129 3.94 -9.88 -2.50
N LEU A 130 2.83 -9.13 -2.44
CA LEU A 130 2.67 -8.02 -1.50
C LEU A 130 2.70 -8.49 -0.04
N VAL A 131 1.92 -9.52 0.30
CA VAL A 131 1.86 -10.07 1.67
C VAL A 131 3.21 -10.65 2.09
N LEU A 132 3.91 -11.34 1.19
CA LEU A 132 5.26 -11.85 1.47
C LEU A 132 6.26 -10.72 1.69
N GLY A 133 6.24 -9.69 0.83
CA GLY A 133 7.11 -8.52 0.97
C GLY A 133 6.91 -7.80 2.29
N TRP A 134 5.65 -7.55 2.68
CA TRP A 134 5.34 -6.94 3.98
C TRP A 134 5.66 -7.86 5.16
N GLY A 135 5.43 -9.17 5.02
CA GLY A 135 5.83 -10.14 6.03
C GLY A 135 7.34 -10.13 6.28
N LEU A 136 8.15 -10.06 5.22
CA LEU A 136 9.60 -9.95 5.30
C LEU A 136 10.04 -8.64 5.95
N LEU A 137 9.44 -7.50 5.56
CA LEU A 137 9.73 -6.21 6.19
C LEU A 137 9.36 -6.19 7.68
N GLY A 138 8.26 -6.83 8.06
CA GLY A 138 7.90 -7.01 9.47
C GLY A 138 8.91 -7.85 10.23
N TYR A 139 9.47 -8.88 9.58
CA TYR A 139 10.48 -9.75 10.18
C TYR A 139 11.75 -8.96 10.49
N LEU A 140 12.24 -8.23 9.48
CA LEU A 140 13.42 -7.39 9.62
C LEU A 140 13.20 -6.26 10.64
N GLY A 141 12.01 -5.66 10.67
CA GLY A 141 11.65 -4.64 11.65
C GLY A 141 11.71 -5.17 13.09
N HIS A 142 11.18 -6.37 13.32
CA HIS A 142 11.24 -7.02 14.62
C HIS A 142 12.69 -7.34 15.04
N GLN A 143 13.48 -7.92 14.14
CA GLN A 143 14.89 -8.26 14.40
C GLN A 143 15.72 -7.02 14.74
N ARG A 144 15.48 -5.90 14.03
CA ARG A 144 16.13 -4.62 14.30
C ARG A 144 15.85 -4.13 15.73
N MET A 145 14.60 -4.21 16.20
CA MET A 145 14.28 -3.80 17.58
C MET A 145 14.92 -4.70 18.62
N GLU A 146 14.92 -6.02 18.40
CA GLU A 146 15.57 -6.97 19.32
C GLU A 146 17.08 -6.71 19.42
N ASN A 147 17.73 -6.34 18.31
CA ASN A 147 19.15 -5.97 18.30
C ASN A 147 19.44 -4.62 18.93
N ASN A 148 18.51 -3.65 18.89
CA ASN A 148 18.69 -2.34 19.53
C ASN A 148 18.43 -2.36 21.05
N LEU A 149 17.78 -3.41 21.56
CA LEU A 149 17.49 -3.59 22.99
C LEU A 149 18.58 -4.39 23.72
N LYS A 150 19.52 -5.00 23.00
CA LYS A 150 20.71 -5.67 23.52
C LYS A 150 21.90 -4.73 23.52
#